data_AF-A0A7W1B944-F1
#
_entry.id   AF-A0A7W1B944-F1
#
_cell.length_a   1.000
_cell.length_b   1.000
_cell.length_c   1.000
_cell.angle_alpha   90.00
_cell.angle_beta   90.00
_cell.angle_gamma   90.00
#
_symmetry.space_group_name_H-M   'P 1'
#
loop_
_entity.id
_entity.type
_entity.pdbx_description
1 polymer ?
#
loop_
_entity_poly.entity_id
_entity_poly.type
_entity_poly.pdbx_seq_one_letter_code
_entity_poly.pdbx_strand_id
1 'polypeptide(L)'
;MLRLLIAVGWFASSGCGDHRAFTPRALPELVVAQPTDTPIAVPELMLVDGETMIWDVSAGGLTIARAELVVGEDEARSRFETNALASAFASVRHEHRTFLDRAAARPATATESLTIDGTIRQFDASFDAKSYMVGETRHAVASPAHTLHSAIGVLRAWARPEARAGHLLVVQGGVLYRIDLAQPAFADLHGTRAIRIDGRARSLDTTRDPIAVVIWISADDRRAVMRIEIQGGAQHLTAELVDAATV
;
A
#
# COMPACT_ATOMS: atom_id res chain seq x y z
N MET A 1 23.45 -29.96 10.63
CA MET A 1 23.78 -28.56 10.28
C MET A 1 22.56 -27.71 10.57
N LEU A 2 22.49 -26.75 11.50
CA LEU A 2 23.37 -26.27 12.56
C LEU A 2 22.40 -26.01 13.73
N ARG A 3 22.60 -26.72 14.85
CA ARG A 3 21.83 -26.53 16.09
C ARG A 3 22.54 -25.44 16.90
N LEU A 4 21.85 -24.36 17.26
CA LEU A 4 22.37 -23.41 18.25
C LEU A 4 21.42 -23.38 19.45
N LEU A 5 21.90 -24.03 20.51
CA LEU A 5 21.41 -23.93 21.88
C LEU A 5 21.73 -22.54 22.42
N ILE A 6 20.73 -21.83 22.94
CA ILE A 6 20.95 -20.78 23.94
C ILE A 6 20.07 -21.13 25.14
N ALA A 7 20.74 -21.60 26.19
CA ALA A 7 20.21 -21.68 27.53
C ALA A 7 20.25 -20.28 28.14
N VAL A 8 19.12 -19.78 28.63
CA VAL A 8 19.08 -18.70 29.61
C VAL A 8 18.25 -19.19 30.79
N GLY A 9 18.92 -19.24 31.93
CA GLY A 9 18.40 -19.69 33.20
C GLY A 9 17.37 -18.73 33.80
N TRP A 10 16.62 -19.31 34.72
CA TRP A 10 15.51 -18.75 35.48
C TRP A 10 15.83 -17.47 36.25
N PHE A 11 14.87 -16.54 36.25
CA PHE A 11 14.53 -15.75 37.43
C PHE A 11 13.03 -15.89 37.70
N ALA A 12 12.72 -16.58 38.80
CA ALA A 12 11.40 -16.55 39.40
C ALA A 12 11.24 -15.22 40.14
N SER A 13 10.29 -14.40 39.69
CA SER A 13 9.73 -13.31 40.47
C SER A 13 8.22 -13.49 40.52
N SER A 14 7.77 -14.14 41.59
CA SER A 14 6.38 -14.12 42.05
C SER A 14 6.02 -12.69 42.46
N GLY A 15 5.42 -11.96 41.53
CA GLY A 15 4.71 -10.71 41.79
C GLY A 15 3.30 -10.86 41.25
N CYS A 16 2.37 -11.32 42.09
CA CYS A 16 0.94 -11.21 41.83
C CYS A 16 0.55 -9.73 41.92
N GLY A 17 0.72 -9.02 40.80
CA GLY A 17 -0.02 -7.81 40.52
C GLY A 17 -1.33 -8.22 39.86
N ASP A 18 -2.45 -7.77 40.42
CA ASP A 18 -3.79 -7.89 39.87
C ASP A 18 -3.85 -7.14 38.52
N HIS A 19 -3.33 -7.78 37.48
CA HIS A 19 -3.46 -7.32 36.10
C HIS A 19 -4.92 -7.53 35.74
N ARG A 20 -5.73 -6.48 35.93
CA ARG A 20 -7.00 -6.32 35.20
C ARG A 20 -6.72 -6.77 33.78
N ALA A 21 -7.28 -7.91 33.42
CA ALA A 21 -7.06 -8.54 32.13
C ALA A 21 -7.34 -7.48 31.08
N PHE A 22 -6.28 -6.98 30.45
CA PHE A 22 -6.44 -6.26 29.21
C PHE A 22 -6.96 -7.32 28.25
N THR A 23 -8.28 -7.31 28.05
CA THR A 23 -8.92 -8.11 27.01
C THR A 23 -8.83 -7.23 25.77
N PRO A 24 -7.83 -7.41 24.89
CA PRO A 24 -7.81 -6.68 23.63
C PRO A 24 -9.15 -6.91 22.94
N ARG A 25 -9.84 -5.82 22.60
CA ARG A 25 -11.04 -5.90 21.76
C ARG A 25 -10.60 -6.65 20.50
N ALA A 26 -11.27 -7.77 20.20
CA ALA A 26 -10.98 -8.53 19.00
C ALA A 26 -10.95 -7.56 17.81
N LEU A 27 -9.86 -7.59 17.05
CA LEU A 27 -9.78 -6.83 15.81
C LEU A 27 -11.02 -7.21 14.98
N PRO A 28 -11.76 -6.23 14.43
CA PRO A 28 -12.90 -6.54 13.57
C PRO A 28 -12.46 -7.55 12.52
N GLU A 29 -13.26 -8.60 12.31
CA GLU A 29 -12.98 -9.56 11.27
C GLU A 29 -12.79 -8.82 9.95
N LEU A 30 -11.69 -9.11 9.26
CA LEU A 30 -11.42 -8.54 7.94
C LEU A 30 -12.48 -9.11 6.99
N VAL A 31 -13.53 -8.33 6.74
CA VAL A 31 -14.56 -8.69 5.77
C VAL A 31 -13.91 -8.65 4.40
N VAL A 32 -13.78 -9.84 3.80
CA VAL A 32 -13.14 -10.00 2.50
C VAL A 32 -14.06 -9.41 1.42
N ALA A 33 -13.56 -8.42 0.69
CA ALA A 33 -14.24 -7.88 -0.48
C ALA A 33 -14.50 -9.02 -1.50
N GLN A 34 -15.74 -9.11 -2.00
CA GLN A 34 -16.07 -10.02 -3.10
C GLN A 34 -15.51 -9.47 -4.43
N PRO A 35 -15.04 -10.32 -5.35
CA PRO A 35 -14.60 -9.88 -6.67
C PRO A 35 -15.71 -9.13 -7.40
N THR A 36 -15.37 -8.01 -8.04
CA THR A 36 -16.30 -7.16 -8.78
C THR A 36 -15.72 -6.80 -10.14
N ASP A 37 -16.49 -6.98 -11.21
CA ASP A 37 -16.03 -6.72 -12.58
C ASP A 37 -16.19 -5.26 -13.01
N THR A 38 -16.62 -4.37 -12.10
CA THR A 38 -16.73 -2.94 -12.40
C THR A 38 -15.37 -2.26 -12.17
N PRO A 39 -14.70 -1.77 -13.22
CA PRO A 39 -13.48 -0.99 -13.04
C PRO A 39 -13.82 0.34 -12.34
N ILE A 40 -12.98 0.74 -11.39
CA ILE A 40 -13.06 2.06 -10.80
C ILE A 40 -12.45 3.04 -11.80
N ALA A 41 -13.26 4.00 -12.23
CA ALA A 41 -12.85 5.10 -13.09
C ALA A 41 -13.18 6.43 -12.40
N VAL A 42 -12.26 7.38 -12.51
CA VAL A 42 -12.42 8.74 -11.98
C VAL A 42 -12.12 9.73 -13.11
N PRO A 43 -12.79 10.90 -13.12
CA PRO A 43 -12.54 11.90 -14.16
C PRO A 43 -11.18 12.59 -13.98
N GLU A 44 -10.64 12.61 -12.76
CA GLU A 44 -9.38 13.28 -12.41
C GLU A 44 -8.69 12.51 -11.26
N LEU A 45 -7.35 12.53 -11.26
CA LEU A 45 -6.56 12.01 -10.13
C LEU A 45 -6.54 13.02 -9.00
N MET A 46 -6.90 12.58 -7.79
CA MET A 46 -6.77 13.41 -6.60
C MET A 46 -5.38 13.26 -6.00
N LEU A 47 -4.44 14.03 -6.54
CA LEU A 47 -3.06 14.15 -6.09
C LEU A 47 -2.74 15.64 -5.92
N VAL A 48 -2.45 16.06 -4.69
CA VAL A 48 -2.22 17.48 -4.37
C VAL A 48 -0.78 17.83 -4.74
N ASP A 49 -0.58 18.83 -5.60
CA ASP A 49 0.75 19.32 -5.93
C ASP A 49 1.46 19.87 -4.68
N GLY A 50 2.77 19.65 -4.58
CA GLY A 50 3.58 19.99 -3.41
C GLY A 50 3.34 19.10 -2.18
N GLU A 51 2.51 18.06 -2.28
CA GLU A 51 2.21 17.18 -1.15
C GLU A 51 3.36 16.21 -0.86
N THR A 52 3.72 16.12 0.42
CA THR A 52 4.64 15.10 0.93
C THR A 52 3.94 14.29 2.01
N MET A 53 4.02 12.97 1.93
CA MET A 53 3.49 12.05 2.93
C MET A 53 4.56 11.04 3.33
N ILE A 54 4.63 10.73 4.62
CA ILE A 54 5.61 9.83 5.18
C ILE A 54 4.92 8.82 6.08
N TRP A 55 5.22 7.54 5.88
CA TRP A 55 4.72 6.44 6.70
C TRP A 55 5.85 5.69 7.39
N ASP A 56 5.62 5.31 8.64
CA ASP A 56 6.40 4.28 9.31
C ASP A 56 5.76 2.92 9.02
N VAL A 57 6.57 1.99 8.53
CA VAL A 57 6.12 0.64 8.16
C VAL A 57 6.54 -0.33 9.25
N SER A 58 5.56 -1.05 9.79
CA SER A 58 5.70 -1.97 10.91
C SER A 58 5.32 -3.40 10.54
N ALA A 59 6.02 -4.35 11.16
CA ALA A 59 5.72 -5.78 11.10
C ALA A 59 5.69 -6.32 12.54
N GLY A 60 4.60 -7.00 12.94
CA GLY A 60 4.46 -7.53 14.29
C GLY A 60 4.58 -6.47 15.40
N GLY A 61 4.19 -5.22 15.12
CA GLY A 61 4.27 -4.09 16.05
C GLY A 61 5.65 -3.41 16.15
N LEU A 62 6.63 -3.83 15.36
CA LEU A 62 7.95 -3.21 15.29
C LEU A 62 8.10 -2.43 13.98
N THR A 63 8.51 -1.16 14.06
CA THR A 63 8.87 -0.38 12.87
C THR A 63 10.10 -1.00 12.20
N ILE A 64 9.94 -1.40 10.94
CA ILE A 64 10.99 -2.04 10.14
C ILE A 64 11.47 -1.16 8.98
N ALA A 65 10.69 -0.18 8.55
CA ALA A 65 11.00 0.63 7.39
C ALA A 65 10.29 1.98 7.41
N ARG A 66 10.66 2.87 6.49
CA ARG A 66 10.01 4.15 6.22
C ARG A 66 9.64 4.21 4.75
N ALA A 67 8.42 4.69 4.46
CA ALA A 67 7.95 5.01 3.13
C ALA A 67 7.70 6.51 3.02
N GLU A 68 8.00 7.09 1.86
CA GLU A 68 7.81 8.49 1.55
C GLU A 68 7.19 8.62 0.16
N LEU A 69 6.26 9.56 0.00
CA LEU A 69 5.65 9.97 -1.25
C LEU A 69 5.75 11.48 -1.38
N VAL A 70 6.29 11.96 -2.50
CA VAL A 70 6.31 13.36 -2.89
C VAL A 70 5.54 13.51 -4.19
N VAL A 71 4.58 14.41 -4.22
CA VAL A 71 3.73 14.72 -5.37
C VAL A 71 4.09 16.10 -5.88
N GLY A 72 4.49 16.18 -7.14
CA GLY A 72 4.61 17.42 -7.90
C GLY A 72 3.48 17.58 -8.91
N GLU A 73 3.61 18.59 -9.77
CA GLU A 73 2.62 18.94 -10.79
C GLU A 73 2.36 17.74 -11.72
N ASP A 74 3.35 17.28 -12.48
CA ASP A 74 3.19 16.17 -13.43
C ASP A 74 3.90 14.88 -13.02
N GLU A 75 4.43 14.85 -11.79
CA GLU A 75 5.31 13.77 -11.35
C GLU A 75 5.05 13.38 -9.89
N ALA A 76 4.99 12.08 -9.61
CA ALA A 76 4.98 11.54 -8.26
C ALA A 76 6.21 10.64 -8.04
N ARG A 77 6.84 10.77 -6.88
CA ARG A 77 8.00 9.98 -6.47
C ARG A 77 7.71 9.30 -5.14
N SER A 78 8.10 8.05 -4.99
CA SER A 78 8.15 7.41 -3.69
C SER A 78 9.46 6.71 -3.45
N ARG A 79 9.78 6.60 -2.16
CA ARG A 79 10.93 5.87 -1.64
C ARG A 79 10.47 5.03 -0.47
N PHE A 80 10.93 3.79 -0.42
CA PHE A 80 10.80 2.90 0.73
C PHE A 80 12.18 2.35 1.08
N GLU A 81 12.48 2.29 2.37
CA GLU A 81 13.75 1.75 2.84
C GLU A 81 13.62 1.08 4.21
N THR A 82 14.19 -0.11 4.36
CA THR A 82 14.32 -0.80 5.65
C THR A 82 15.27 -0.04 6.58
N ASN A 83 14.92 0.05 7.86
CA ASN A 83 15.78 0.69 8.85
C ASN A 83 17.05 -0.15 9.15
N ALA A 84 17.96 0.41 9.95
CA ALA A 84 19.24 -0.25 10.25
C ALA A 84 19.08 -1.63 10.92
N LEU A 85 18.08 -1.78 11.81
CA LEU A 85 17.84 -3.05 12.51
C LEU A 85 17.29 -4.11 11.56
N ALA A 86 16.27 -3.77 10.75
CA ALA A 86 15.70 -4.67 9.76
C ALA A 86 16.72 -5.04 8.67
N SER A 87 17.55 -4.07 8.25
CA SER A 87 18.60 -4.27 7.23
C SER A 87 19.70 -5.23 7.66
N ALA A 88 19.85 -5.52 8.96
CA ALA A 88 20.74 -6.57 9.44
C ALA A 88 20.26 -7.99 9.06
N PHE A 89 18.96 -8.14 8.75
CA PHE A 89 18.36 -9.40 8.31
C PHE A 89 18.05 -9.42 6.82
N ALA A 90 17.48 -8.33 6.30
CA ALA A 90 17.20 -8.13 4.87
C ALA A 90 17.17 -6.64 4.56
N SER A 91 17.98 -6.20 3.61
CA SER A 91 18.01 -4.81 3.16
C SER A 91 17.12 -4.66 1.94
N VAL A 92 16.10 -3.80 2.05
CA VAL A 92 15.20 -3.48 0.94
C VAL A 92 15.17 -1.98 0.74
N ARG A 93 15.48 -1.54 -0.49
CA ARG A 93 15.25 -0.18 -0.97
C ARG A 93 14.40 -0.23 -2.21
N HIS A 94 13.35 0.56 -2.24
CA HIS A 94 12.46 0.68 -3.36
C HIS A 94 12.28 2.15 -3.72
N GLU A 95 12.42 2.46 -4.99
CA GLU A 95 12.21 3.81 -5.53
C GLU A 95 11.28 3.69 -6.73
N HIS A 96 10.28 4.56 -6.77
CA HIS A 96 9.32 4.60 -7.85
C HIS A 96 9.13 6.04 -8.27
N ARG A 97 9.13 6.27 -9.58
CA ARG A 97 8.81 7.55 -10.20
C ARG A 97 7.71 7.33 -11.23
N THR A 98 6.66 8.14 -11.18
CA THR A 98 5.57 8.13 -12.15
C THR A 98 5.37 9.52 -12.73
N PHE A 99 5.36 9.62 -14.05
CA PHE A 99 4.84 10.80 -14.76
C PHE A 99 3.35 10.62 -15.01
N LEU A 100 2.57 11.67 -14.76
CA LEU A 100 1.12 11.65 -14.75
C LEU A 100 0.55 12.33 -15.99
N ASP A 101 -0.42 11.70 -16.64
CA ASP A 101 -1.31 12.34 -17.60
C ASP A 101 -2.58 12.74 -16.82
N ARG A 102 -2.55 13.94 -16.22
CA ARG A 102 -3.65 14.42 -15.37
C ARG A 102 -4.95 14.60 -16.15
N ALA A 103 -4.86 15.04 -17.42
CA ALA A 103 -6.02 15.24 -18.27
C ALA A 103 -6.79 13.93 -18.56
N ALA A 104 -6.09 12.80 -18.60
CA ALA A 104 -6.70 11.48 -18.77
C ALA A 104 -6.77 10.66 -17.47
N ALA A 105 -6.51 11.28 -16.32
CA ALA A 105 -6.52 10.67 -14.99
C ALA A 105 -5.72 9.35 -14.87
N ARG A 106 -4.52 9.28 -15.46
CA ARG A 106 -3.74 8.04 -15.57
C ARG A 106 -2.22 8.28 -15.49
N PRO A 107 -1.40 7.24 -15.24
CA PRO A 107 0.04 7.38 -15.47
C PRO A 107 0.33 7.46 -16.97
N ALA A 108 1.41 8.16 -17.35
CA ALA A 108 1.97 8.15 -18.69
C ALA A 108 3.14 7.18 -18.79
N THR A 109 4.13 7.35 -17.91
CA THR A 109 5.32 6.50 -17.80
C THR A 109 5.73 6.32 -16.35
N ALA A 110 6.45 5.24 -16.05
CA ALA A 110 6.98 4.98 -14.73
C ALA A 110 8.34 4.27 -14.80
N THR A 111 9.18 4.58 -13.81
CA THR A 111 10.44 3.88 -13.56
C THR A 111 10.44 3.40 -12.12
N GLU A 112 10.76 2.13 -11.94
CA GLU A 112 10.82 1.46 -10.65
C GLU A 112 12.18 0.82 -10.45
N SER A 113 12.80 1.04 -9.31
CA SER A 113 14.04 0.39 -8.88
C SER A 113 13.81 -0.32 -7.55
N LEU A 114 14.09 -1.62 -7.52
CA LEU A 114 14.01 -2.45 -6.33
C LEU A 114 15.39 -3.05 -6.06
N THR A 115 15.97 -2.69 -4.92
CA THR A 115 17.21 -3.27 -4.42
C THR A 115 16.89 -4.18 -3.24
N ILE A 116 17.26 -5.45 -3.33
CA ILE A 116 17.16 -6.43 -2.24
C ILE A 116 18.55 -7.02 -2.02
N ASP A 117 19.10 -6.82 -0.82
CA ASP A 117 20.42 -7.32 -0.42
C ASP A 117 21.52 -7.01 -1.46
N GLY A 118 21.51 -5.77 -1.96
CA GLY A 118 22.46 -5.27 -2.98
C GLY A 118 22.14 -5.67 -4.42
N THR A 119 21.17 -6.55 -4.66
CA THR A 119 20.73 -6.92 -6.01
C THR A 119 19.68 -5.93 -6.52
N ILE A 120 19.99 -5.23 -7.61
CA ILE A 120 19.11 -4.23 -8.21
C ILE A 120 18.26 -4.87 -9.32
N ARG A 121 16.97 -4.55 -9.33
CA ARG A 121 16.03 -4.80 -10.43
C ARG A 121 15.40 -3.49 -10.84
N GLN A 122 15.34 -3.24 -12.14
CA GLN A 122 14.71 -2.05 -12.69
C GLN A 122 13.57 -2.44 -13.63
N PHE A 123 12.49 -1.68 -13.58
CA PHE A 123 11.33 -1.84 -14.44
C PHE A 123 10.93 -0.48 -14.99
N ASP A 124 10.89 -0.35 -16.31
CA ASP A 124 10.36 0.82 -17.00
C ASP A 124 9.05 0.45 -17.67
N ALA A 125 8.03 1.28 -17.45
CA ALA A 125 6.69 1.07 -17.95
C ALA A 125 6.10 2.30 -18.63
N SER A 126 5.30 2.08 -19.66
CA SER A 126 4.49 3.13 -20.31
C SER A 126 3.03 2.69 -20.39
N PHE A 127 2.12 3.65 -20.30
CA PHE A 127 0.70 3.37 -20.12
C PHE A 127 -0.14 4.10 -21.16
N ASP A 128 -1.17 3.43 -21.66
CA ASP A 128 -2.25 4.05 -22.40
C ASP A 128 -3.62 3.58 -21.87
N ALA A 129 -4.70 3.91 -22.56
CA ALA A 129 -6.05 3.62 -22.07
C ALA A 129 -6.45 2.13 -22.17
N LYS A 130 -5.74 1.33 -22.99
CA LYS A 130 -6.11 -0.04 -23.35
C LYS A 130 -4.95 -1.03 -23.21
N SER A 131 -3.77 -0.56 -22.86
CA SER A 131 -2.57 -1.36 -22.71
C SER A 131 -1.54 -0.66 -21.82
N TYR A 132 -0.58 -1.45 -21.37
CA TYR A 132 0.67 -0.96 -20.81
C TYR A 132 1.83 -1.72 -21.45
N MET A 133 3.02 -1.16 -21.36
CA MET A 133 4.26 -1.83 -21.72
C MET A 133 5.18 -1.93 -20.52
N VAL A 134 5.91 -3.04 -20.41
CA VAL A 134 7.02 -3.21 -19.47
C VAL A 134 8.24 -3.66 -20.28
N GLY A 135 9.28 -2.84 -20.30
CA GLY A 135 10.35 -2.97 -21.29
C GLY A 135 9.79 -2.94 -22.72
N GLU A 136 10.07 -3.97 -23.51
CA GLU A 136 9.59 -4.09 -24.90
C GLU A 136 8.26 -4.85 -25.04
N THR A 137 7.73 -5.41 -23.94
CA THR A 137 6.53 -6.25 -24.00
C THR A 137 5.28 -5.42 -23.81
N ARG A 138 4.31 -5.56 -24.71
CA ARG A 138 3.00 -4.91 -24.62
C ARG A 138 1.93 -5.86 -24.08
N HIS A 139 1.13 -5.35 -23.15
CA HIS A 139 0.05 -6.07 -22.49
C HIS A 139 -1.27 -5.33 -22.69
N ALA A 140 -2.26 -5.98 -23.30
CA ALA A 140 -3.60 -5.43 -23.41
C ALA A 140 -4.35 -5.53 -22.07
N VAL A 141 -5.14 -4.50 -21.73
CA VAL A 141 -5.96 -4.46 -20.52
C VAL A 141 -7.37 -3.97 -20.84
N ALA A 142 -8.36 -4.49 -20.11
CA ALA A 142 -9.77 -4.13 -20.30
C ALA A 142 -10.13 -2.75 -19.71
N SER A 143 -9.30 -2.24 -18.80
CA SER A 143 -9.42 -0.94 -18.15
C SER A 143 -8.03 -0.32 -17.97
N PRO A 144 -7.92 1.00 -17.81
CA PRO A 144 -6.64 1.66 -17.60
C PRO A 144 -5.84 1.03 -16.45
N ALA A 145 -4.57 0.74 -16.70
CA ALA A 145 -3.64 0.28 -15.68
C ALA A 145 -2.98 1.47 -14.99
N HIS A 146 -2.73 1.31 -13.69
CA HIS A 146 -2.19 2.34 -12.83
C HIS A 146 -0.82 1.93 -12.26
N THR A 147 -0.01 2.91 -11.89
CA THR A 147 1.07 2.71 -10.90
C THR A 147 0.51 2.88 -9.49
N LEU A 148 1.28 2.53 -8.45
CA LEU A 148 0.90 2.82 -7.07
C LEU A 148 0.56 4.30 -6.85
N HIS A 149 1.33 5.23 -7.42
CA HIS A 149 1.07 6.67 -7.28
C HIS A 149 -0.28 7.08 -7.87
N SER A 150 -0.55 6.71 -9.12
CA SER A 150 -1.84 7.03 -9.75
C SER A 150 -3.00 6.27 -9.09
N ALA A 151 -2.77 5.06 -8.59
CA ALA A 151 -3.79 4.31 -7.86
C ALA A 151 -4.18 5.01 -6.55
N ILE A 152 -3.24 5.60 -5.83
CA ILE A 152 -3.54 6.47 -4.67
C ILE A 152 -4.42 7.65 -5.11
N GLY A 153 -4.09 8.31 -6.22
CA GLY A 153 -4.90 9.40 -6.77
C GLY A 153 -6.33 8.98 -7.13
N VAL A 154 -6.49 7.81 -7.75
CA VAL A 154 -7.80 7.23 -8.06
C VAL A 154 -8.58 6.91 -6.79
N LEU A 155 -7.93 6.25 -5.82
CA LEU A 155 -8.55 5.88 -4.55
C LEU A 155 -9.06 7.12 -3.81
N ARG A 156 -8.26 8.19 -3.71
CA ARG A 156 -8.66 9.44 -3.06
C ARG A 156 -9.88 10.07 -3.75
N ALA A 157 -9.89 10.12 -5.08
CA ALA A 157 -11.01 10.66 -5.86
C ALA A 157 -12.28 9.81 -5.76
N TRP A 158 -12.14 8.49 -5.76
CA TRP A 158 -13.26 7.53 -5.75
C TRP A 158 -13.87 7.33 -4.35
N ALA A 159 -13.06 7.34 -3.29
CA ALA A 159 -13.44 6.85 -1.97
C ALA A 159 -14.49 7.75 -1.30
N ARG A 160 -15.77 7.43 -1.45
CA ARG A 160 -16.86 8.07 -0.72
C ARG A 160 -17.84 6.98 -0.25
N PRO A 161 -18.59 7.18 0.84
CA PRO A 161 -19.50 6.16 1.36
C PRO A 161 -20.50 5.64 0.32
N GLU A 162 -20.90 6.48 -0.61
CA GLU A 162 -21.86 6.15 -1.68
C GLU A 162 -21.20 5.47 -2.89
N ALA A 163 -19.87 5.35 -2.91
CA ALA A 163 -19.15 4.70 -3.99
C ALA A 163 -19.44 3.20 -3.99
N ARG A 164 -19.67 2.64 -5.18
CA ARG A 164 -19.85 1.20 -5.34
C ARG A 164 -18.50 0.51 -5.31
N ALA A 165 -18.49 -0.72 -4.80
CA ALA A 165 -17.37 -1.64 -4.91
C ALA A 165 -16.91 -1.76 -6.37
N GLY A 166 -15.60 -1.82 -6.60
CA GLY A 166 -15.02 -1.93 -7.93
C GLY A 166 -13.59 -2.46 -7.87
N HIS A 167 -12.88 -2.45 -9.00
CA HIS A 167 -11.48 -2.89 -9.04
C HIS A 167 -10.55 -1.88 -9.70
N LEU A 168 -9.27 -1.96 -9.35
CA LEU A 168 -8.17 -1.26 -10.00
C LEU A 168 -7.16 -2.26 -10.56
N LEU A 169 -6.57 -1.93 -11.70
CA LEU A 169 -5.42 -2.63 -12.24
C LEU A 169 -4.16 -1.83 -11.90
N VAL A 170 -3.20 -2.46 -11.21
CA VAL A 170 -1.97 -1.81 -10.77
C VAL A 170 -0.76 -2.60 -11.25
N VAL A 171 0.14 -1.94 -11.97
CA VAL A 171 1.44 -2.48 -12.36
C VAL A 171 2.45 -2.14 -11.29
N GLN A 172 3.12 -3.16 -10.75
CA GLN A 172 4.16 -3.04 -9.74
C GLN A 172 5.20 -4.15 -9.94
N GLY A 173 6.48 -3.81 -9.96
CA GLY A 173 7.58 -4.74 -10.18
C GLY A 173 7.49 -5.47 -11.52
N GLY A 174 6.94 -4.81 -12.55
CA GLY A 174 6.65 -5.41 -13.85
C GLY A 174 5.51 -6.43 -13.87
N VAL A 175 4.78 -6.60 -12.77
CA VAL A 175 3.66 -7.55 -12.63
C VAL A 175 2.35 -6.79 -12.56
N LEU A 176 1.31 -7.32 -13.21
CA LEU A 176 -0.03 -6.76 -13.13
C LEU A 176 -0.80 -7.36 -11.95
N TYR A 177 -1.31 -6.48 -11.10
CA TYR A 177 -2.20 -6.80 -9.99
C TYR A 177 -3.61 -6.30 -10.28
N ARG A 178 -4.60 -7.11 -9.92
CA ARG A 178 -5.99 -6.66 -9.75
C ARG A 178 -6.25 -6.47 -8.26
N ILE A 179 -6.70 -5.29 -7.89
CA ILE A 179 -7.12 -4.94 -6.54
C ILE A 179 -8.63 -4.77 -6.56
N ASP A 180 -9.37 -5.74 -6.03
CA ASP A 180 -10.81 -5.59 -5.81
C ASP A 180 -11.03 -4.86 -4.47
N LEU A 181 -11.89 -3.84 -4.49
CA LEU A 181 -12.13 -2.93 -3.38
C LEU A 181 -13.62 -2.95 -3.04
N ALA A 182 -13.93 -3.15 -1.77
CA ALA A 182 -15.27 -3.06 -1.23
C ALA A 182 -15.78 -1.61 -1.25
N GLN A 183 -17.07 -1.45 -1.00
CA GLN A 183 -17.65 -0.13 -0.78
C GLN A 183 -16.95 0.56 0.39
N PRO A 184 -16.46 1.81 0.22
CA PRO A 184 -15.87 2.57 1.30
C PRO A 184 -16.87 2.83 2.43
N ALA A 185 -16.41 2.82 3.67
CA ALA A 185 -17.24 3.11 4.85
C ALA A 185 -16.56 4.13 5.76
N PHE A 186 -17.35 4.99 6.42
CA PHE A 186 -16.81 5.82 7.49
C PHE A 186 -16.45 4.95 8.70
N ALA A 187 -15.32 5.25 9.32
CA ALA A 187 -14.87 4.63 10.55
C ALA A 187 -13.95 5.58 11.33
N ASP A 188 -13.71 5.28 12.60
CA ASP A 188 -12.75 6.00 13.42
C ASP A 188 -11.39 5.28 13.39
N LEU A 189 -10.34 6.02 13.03
CA LEU A 189 -8.95 5.60 13.14
C LEU A 189 -8.26 6.47 14.18
N HIS A 190 -7.94 5.91 15.35
CA HIS A 190 -7.28 6.62 16.45
C HIS A 190 -8.00 7.92 16.88
N GLY A 191 -9.34 7.92 16.86
CA GLY A 191 -10.16 9.09 17.20
C GLY A 191 -10.30 10.13 16.07
N THR A 192 -9.74 9.84 14.89
CA THR A 192 -9.90 10.65 13.68
C THR A 192 -10.91 9.98 12.76
N ARG A 193 -11.86 10.76 12.25
CA ARG A 193 -12.83 10.27 11.26
C ARG A 193 -12.11 9.98 9.93
N ALA A 194 -12.24 8.74 9.47
CA ALA A 194 -11.60 8.24 8.27
C ALA A 194 -12.59 7.48 7.39
N ILE A 195 -12.19 7.24 6.15
CA ILE A 195 -12.84 6.36 5.19
C ILE A 195 -12.00 5.08 5.13
N ARG A 196 -12.57 3.96 5.57
CA ARG A 196 -11.99 2.63 5.48
C ARG A 196 -12.39 2.00 4.15
N ILE A 197 -11.41 1.39 3.49
CA ILE A 197 -11.57 0.69 2.22
C ILE A 197 -10.93 -0.69 2.38
N ASP A 198 -11.75 -1.72 2.50
CA ASP A 198 -11.30 -3.11 2.50
C ASP A 198 -11.13 -3.62 1.07
N GLY A 199 -10.13 -4.45 0.83
CA GLY A 199 -9.83 -4.94 -0.50
C GLY A 199 -8.97 -6.19 -0.53
N ARG A 200 -8.73 -6.68 -1.75
CA ARG A 200 -7.95 -7.88 -2.02
C ARG A 200 -7.15 -7.70 -3.30
N ALA A 201 -5.84 -7.80 -3.19
CA ALA A 201 -4.91 -7.74 -4.31
C ALA A 201 -4.54 -9.16 -4.77
N ARG A 202 -4.63 -9.42 -6.07
CA ARG A 202 -4.10 -10.65 -6.68
C ARG A 202 -3.22 -10.31 -7.87
N SER A 203 -2.14 -11.05 -8.03
CA SER A 203 -1.37 -11.03 -9.27
C SER A 203 -2.18 -11.72 -10.37
N LEU A 204 -2.20 -11.16 -11.57
CA LEU A 204 -2.81 -11.79 -12.74
C LEU A 204 -1.83 -12.71 -13.48
N ASP A 205 -0.53 -12.58 -13.18
CA ASP A 205 0.54 -13.34 -13.83
C ASP A 205 1.00 -14.55 -13.00
N THR A 206 0.55 -14.68 -11.75
CA THR A 206 0.98 -15.76 -10.84
C THR A 206 -0.19 -16.37 -10.07
N THR A 207 -0.05 -17.63 -9.67
CA THR A 207 -1.05 -18.36 -8.86
C THR A 207 -0.87 -18.14 -7.35
N ARG A 208 -0.26 -17.02 -6.95
CA ARG A 208 -0.06 -16.73 -5.52
C ARG A 208 -1.39 -16.44 -4.85
N ASP A 209 -1.48 -16.81 -3.57
CA ASP A 209 -2.63 -16.47 -2.75
C ASP A 209 -2.83 -14.94 -2.76
N PRO A 210 -4.06 -14.47 -2.94
CA PRO A 210 -4.32 -13.06 -2.88
C PRO A 210 -4.01 -12.49 -1.50
N ILE A 211 -3.65 -11.22 -1.49
CA ILE A 211 -3.26 -10.44 -0.31
C ILE A 211 -4.46 -9.58 0.10
N ALA A 212 -4.85 -9.64 1.37
CA ALA A 212 -5.85 -8.72 1.92
C ALA A 212 -5.20 -7.34 2.11
N VAL A 213 -5.93 -6.29 1.74
CA VAL A 213 -5.47 -4.90 1.87
C VAL A 213 -6.57 -4.09 2.55
N VAL A 214 -6.22 -3.27 3.53
CA VAL A 214 -7.12 -2.26 4.10
C VAL A 214 -6.45 -0.91 3.99
N ILE A 215 -7.15 0.07 3.43
CA ILE A 215 -6.66 1.42 3.25
C ILE A 215 -7.56 2.36 4.05
N TRP A 216 -6.94 3.23 4.83
CA TRP A 216 -7.61 4.27 5.59
C TRP A 216 -7.22 5.63 5.02
N ILE A 217 -8.23 6.42 4.68
CA ILE A 217 -8.08 7.75 4.09
C ILE A 217 -8.75 8.77 5.01
N SER A 218 -8.18 9.96 5.22
CA SER A 218 -8.85 11.01 6.00
C SER A 218 -10.21 11.36 5.39
N ALA A 219 -11.20 11.67 6.23
CA ALA A 219 -12.53 12.06 5.76
C ALA A 219 -12.64 13.55 5.38
N ASP A 220 -11.54 14.30 5.46
CA ASP A 220 -11.46 15.70 5.03
C ASP A 220 -11.28 15.84 3.51
N ASP A 221 -11.24 17.07 3.03
CA ASP A 221 -11.06 17.36 1.62
C ASP A 221 -9.66 17.00 1.09
N ARG A 222 -8.67 16.79 1.97
CA ARG A 222 -7.35 16.34 1.55
C ARG A 222 -7.35 14.86 1.23
N ARG A 223 -8.13 14.05 1.95
CA ARG A 223 -8.15 12.59 1.76
C ARG A 223 -6.75 11.99 1.79
N ALA A 224 -5.95 12.37 2.78
CA ALA A 224 -4.60 11.82 2.96
C ALA A 224 -4.70 10.33 3.30
N VAL A 225 -3.79 9.51 2.78
CA VAL A 225 -3.73 8.07 3.12
C VAL A 225 -3.11 7.95 4.51
N MET A 226 -3.94 7.70 5.51
CA MET A 226 -3.53 7.66 6.92
C MET A 226 -2.87 6.34 7.29
N ARG A 227 -3.38 5.23 6.75
CA ARG A 227 -2.89 3.90 7.10
C ARG A 227 -3.13 2.90 5.98
N ILE A 228 -2.19 1.98 5.78
CA ILE A 228 -2.32 0.84 4.87
C ILE A 228 -2.00 -0.43 5.66
N GLU A 229 -2.87 -1.42 5.60
CA GLU A 229 -2.66 -2.75 6.18
C GLU A 229 -2.62 -3.77 5.06
N ILE A 230 -1.65 -4.68 5.13
CA ILE A 230 -1.44 -5.72 4.12
C ILE A 230 -1.27 -7.05 4.86
N GLN A 231 -2.10 -8.03 4.54
CA GLN A 231 -2.02 -9.37 5.14
C GLN A 231 -1.97 -10.46 4.06
N GLY A 232 -0.95 -11.31 4.14
CA GLY A 232 -0.75 -12.47 3.27
C GLY A 232 -0.12 -13.63 4.02
N GLY A 233 -0.84 -14.77 4.09
CA GLY A 233 -0.42 -15.90 4.92
C GLY A 233 -0.25 -15.49 6.39
N ALA A 234 0.94 -15.75 6.95
CA ALA A 234 1.29 -15.37 8.32
C ALA A 234 1.85 -13.95 8.47
N GLN A 235 2.05 -13.23 7.36
CA GLN A 235 2.64 -11.89 7.37
C GLN A 235 1.55 -10.82 7.47
N HIS A 236 1.79 -9.84 8.34
CA HIS A 236 0.97 -8.64 8.47
C HIS A 236 1.89 -7.42 8.55
N LEU A 237 1.69 -6.49 7.63
CA LEU A 237 2.38 -5.21 7.55
C LEU A 237 1.39 -4.08 7.74
N THR A 238 1.81 -3.03 8.44
CA THR A 238 1.07 -1.79 8.59
C THR A 238 1.97 -0.63 8.22
N ALA A 239 1.52 0.27 7.35
CA ALA A 239 2.14 1.57 7.13
C ALA A 239 1.26 2.64 7.76
N GLU A 240 1.77 3.38 8.75
CA GLU A 240 1.04 4.41 9.48
C GLU A 240 1.62 5.79 9.15
N LEU A 241 0.77 6.75 8.80
CA LEU A 241 1.18 8.10 8.42
C LEU A 241 1.74 8.83 9.65
N VAL A 242 2.98 9.32 9.54
CA VAL A 242 3.66 10.06 10.61
C VAL A 242 3.83 11.54 10.30
N ASP A 243 3.81 11.91 9.02
CA ASP A 243 3.91 13.30 8.58
C ASP A 243 3.17 13.50 7.24
N ALA A 244 2.51 14.64 7.10
CA ALA A 244 1.84 15.06 5.88
C ALA A 244 1.91 16.59 5.72
N ALA A 245 2.70 17.03 4.76
CA ALA A 245 2.92 18.44 4.46
C ALA A 245 2.41 18.80 3.05
N THR A 246 2.05 20.07 2.86
CA THR A 246 1.81 20.67 1.55
C THR A 246 2.61 21.97 1.53
N VAL A 247 3.51 22.09 0.55
CA VAL A 247 4.40 23.26 0.40
C VAL A 247 3.71 24.32 -0.46
#